data_AF-A0A522E7E4-F1
#
_entry.id   AF-A0A522E7E4-F1
#
_cell.length_a   1.000
_cell.length_b   1.000
_cell.length_c   1.000
_cell.angle_alpha   90.00
_cell.angle_beta   90.00
_cell.angle_gamma   90.00
#
_symmetry.space_group_name_H-M   'P 1'
#
loop_
_entity.id
_entity.type
_entity.pdbx_description
1 polymer ?
#
loop_
_entity_poly.entity_id
_entity_poly.type
_entity_poly.pdbx_seq_one_letter_code
_entity_poly.pdbx_strand_id
1 'polypeptide(L)'
;MTTPSTSHALRVGGFFVLLYVLCLVWPLIYPYGADVLAHHLLSLKLLFPGFQGYGIGSIIWGGVLSFVYGFVGSLVFHSFHGACCQAKK
;
A
#
# COMPACT_ATOMS: atom_id res chain seq x y z
N MET A 1 -13.29 -15.35 22.80
CA MET A 1 -12.43 -14.26 22.31
C MET A 1 -11.19 -14.90 21.71
N THR A 2 -11.26 -15.29 20.45
CA THR A 2 -10.21 -16.06 19.78
C THR A 2 -9.64 -15.21 18.67
N THR A 3 -8.31 -15.08 18.64
CA THR A 3 -7.53 -14.25 17.71
C THR A 3 -6.95 -15.11 16.59
N PRO A 4 -7.62 -15.24 15.42
CA PRO A 4 -6.97 -15.77 14.20
C PRO A 4 -6.43 -14.67 13.27
N SER A 5 -6.59 -13.39 13.60
CA SER A 5 -6.44 -12.27 12.64
C SER A 5 -5.00 -11.77 12.38
N THR A 6 -4.01 -12.10 13.22
CA THR A 6 -2.66 -11.51 13.12
C THR A 6 -1.84 -12.06 11.95
N SER A 7 -1.94 -13.37 11.67
CA SER A 7 -1.15 -14.01 10.61
C SER A 7 -1.53 -13.51 9.20
N HIS A 8 -2.83 -13.34 8.94
CA HIS A 8 -3.31 -12.83 7.64
C HIS A 8 -2.92 -11.36 7.43
N ALA A 9 -3.12 -10.51 8.45
CA ALA A 9 -2.76 -9.10 8.37
C ALA A 9 -1.25 -8.89 8.12
N LEU A 10 -0.39 -9.69 8.77
CA LEU A 10 1.05 -9.65 8.55
C LEU A 10 1.44 -10.09 7.12
N ARG A 11 0.80 -11.14 6.59
CA ARG A 11 1.05 -11.61 5.21
C ARG A 11 0.63 -10.56 4.17
N VAL A 12 -0.55 -9.97 4.34
CA VAL A 12 -1.06 -8.92 3.45
C VAL A 12 -0.18 -7.66 3.54
N GLY A 13 0.15 -7.21 4.75
CA GLY A 13 1.06 -6.08 4.95
C GLY A 13 2.43 -6.31 4.33
N GLY A 14 3.02 -7.50 4.55
CA GLY A 14 4.28 -7.90 3.94
C GLY A 14 4.24 -7.93 2.41
N PHE A 15 3.13 -8.39 1.82
CA PHE A 15 2.93 -8.35 0.37
C PHE A 15 2.97 -6.92 -0.18
N PHE A 16 2.29 -5.97 0.46
CA PHE A 16 2.30 -4.57 0.03
C PHE A 16 3.65 -3.89 0.23
N VAL A 17 4.39 -4.22 1.30
CA VAL A 17 5.77 -3.75 1.49
C VAL A 17 6.67 -4.26 0.37
N LEU A 18 6.58 -5.54 0.04
CA LEU A 18 7.35 -6.13 -1.05
C LEU A 18 7.01 -5.46 -2.38
N LEU A 19 5.71 -5.26 -2.67
CA LEU A 19 5.26 -4.58 -3.87
C LEU A 19 5.80 -3.14 -3.94
N TYR A 20 5.77 -2.40 -2.83
CA TYR A 20 6.31 -1.04 -2.75
C TYR A 20 7.79 -1.00 -3.11
N VAL A 21 8.60 -1.86 -2.49
CA VAL A 21 10.04 -1.96 -2.78
C VAL A 21 10.28 -2.35 -4.24
N LEU A 22 9.52 -3.32 -4.76
CA LEU A 22 9.65 -3.77 -6.15
C LEU A 22 9.36 -2.62 -7.12
N CYS A 23 8.31 -1.82 -6.90
CA CYS A 23 8.00 -0.66 -7.73
C CYS A 23 9.08 0.43 -7.67
N LEU A 24 9.77 0.60 -6.53
CA LEU A 24 10.88 1.55 -6.39
C LEU A 24 12.14 1.08 -7.11
N VAL A 25 12.44 -0.21 -7.05
CA VAL A 25 13.65 -0.81 -7.64
C VAL A 25 13.49 -1.07 -9.14
N TRP A 26 12.26 -1.25 -9.62
CA TRP A 26 11.92 -1.53 -11.02
C TRP A 26 12.66 -0.65 -12.06
N PRO A 27 12.65 0.70 -11.99
CA PRO A 27 13.38 1.55 -12.95
C PRO A 27 14.90 1.38 -12.90
N LEU A 28 15.46 0.85 -11.81
CA LEU A 28 16.90 0.60 -11.67
C LEU A 28 17.31 -0.71 -12.39
N ILE A 29 16.42 -1.70 -12.43
CA ILE A 29 16.66 -3.00 -13.07
C ILE A 29 16.32 -2.93 -14.57
N TYR A 30 15.20 -2.29 -14.90
CA TYR A 30 14.70 -2.16 -16.27
C TYR A 30 14.57 -0.68 -16.64
N PRO A 31 15.68 -0.02 -17.05
CA PRO A 31 15.62 1.36 -17.51
C PRO A 31 14.81 1.42 -18.81
N TYR A 32 13.64 2.06 -18.74
CA TYR A 32 12.77 2.33 -19.88
C TYR A 32 12.79 3.82 -20.25
N GLY A 33 12.25 4.15 -21.42
CA GLY A 33 12.17 5.52 -21.92
C GLY A 33 11.39 6.46 -20.99
N ALA A 34 11.61 7.77 -21.14
CA ALA A 34 11.02 8.81 -20.29
C ALA A 34 9.48 8.75 -20.24
N ASP A 35 8.85 8.30 -21.32
CA ASP A 35 7.39 8.16 -21.41
C ASP A 35 6.86 7.10 -20.43
N VAL A 36 7.52 5.94 -20.35
CA VAL A 36 7.13 4.86 -19.44
C VAL A 36 7.41 5.26 -17.99
N LEU A 37 8.48 6.03 -17.75
CA LEU A 37 8.80 6.56 -16.43
C LEU A 37 7.76 7.52 -15.89
N ALA A 38 7.19 8.37 -16.74
CA ALA A 38 6.11 9.26 -16.35
C ALA A 38 4.87 8.48 -15.88
N HIS A 39 4.50 7.42 -16.60
CA HIS A 39 3.37 6.57 -16.24
C HIS A 39 3.63 5.77 -14.95
N HIS A 40 4.85 5.27 -14.77
CA HIS A 40 5.26 4.57 -13.56
C HIS A 40 5.28 5.48 -12.33
N LEU A 41 5.75 6.72 -12.48
CA LEU A 41 5.68 7.72 -11.41
C LEU A 41 4.23 8.09 -11.08
N LEU A 42 3.36 8.22 -12.07
CA LEU A 42 1.95 8.51 -11.87
C LEU A 42 1.25 7.39 -11.11
N SER A 43 1.50 6.13 -11.48
CA SER A 43 0.93 4.97 -10.79
C SER A 43 1.40 4.88 -9.33
N LEU A 44 2.69 5.13 -9.07
CA LEU A 44 3.24 5.21 -7.72
C LEU A 44 2.53 6.28 -6.86
N LYS A 45 2.31 7.48 -7.41
CA LYS A 45 1.59 8.57 -6.72
C LYS A 45 0.14 8.21 -6.38
N LEU A 46 -0.51 7.44 -7.25
CA LEU A 46 -1.90 7.03 -7.07
C LEU A 46 -2.03 5.92 -6.02
N LEU A 47 -1.11 4.94 -6.05
CA LEU A 47 -1.12 3.77 -5.17
C LEU A 47 -0.58 4.07 -3.78
N PHE A 48 0.40 4.95 -3.67
CA PHE A 48 1.11 5.23 -2.42
C PHE A 48 0.89 6.68 -1.99
N PRO A 49 -0.11 6.96 -1.14
CA PRO A 49 -0.40 8.32 -0.69
C PRO A 49 0.84 8.94 -0.03
N GLY A 50 1.13 10.20 -0.37
CA GLY A 50 2.32 10.90 0.11
C GLY A 50 3.58 10.71 -0.73
N PHE A 51 3.60 9.76 -1.67
CA PHE A 51 4.68 9.64 -2.63
C PHE A 51 4.63 10.80 -3.64
N GLN A 52 5.76 11.48 -3.86
CA GLN A 52 5.88 12.59 -4.82
C GLN A 52 6.98 12.36 -5.87
N GLY A 53 7.89 11.43 -5.62
CA GLY A 53 9.00 11.06 -6.50
C GLY A 53 10.08 10.25 -5.77
N TYR A 54 11.21 10.02 -6.44
CA TYR A 54 12.32 9.17 -5.94
C TYR A 54 13.23 9.82 -4.89
N GLY A 55 12.87 11.01 -4.39
CA GLY A 55 13.60 11.59 -3.26
C GLY A 55 13.43 10.73 -2.01
N ILE A 56 14.50 10.52 -1.25
CA ILE A 56 14.51 9.67 -0.04
C ILE A 56 13.38 10.05 0.93
N GLY A 57 13.18 11.35 1.16
CA GLY A 57 12.09 11.84 2.01
C GLY A 57 10.70 11.46 1.48
N SER A 58 10.47 11.57 0.18
CA SER A 58 9.21 11.16 -0.47
C SER A 58 8.99 9.65 -0.40
N ILE A 59 10.05 8.85 -0.54
CA ILE A 59 9.97 7.39 -0.42
C ILE A 59 9.56 6.99 1.00
N ILE A 60 10.22 7.56 2.02
CA ILE A 60 9.91 7.25 3.43
C ILE A 60 8.50 7.74 3.76
N TRP A 61 8.18 8.98 3.40
CA TRP A 61 6.88 9.59 3.67
C TRP A 61 5.74 8.85 2.98
N GLY A 62 5.91 8.48 1.71
CA GLY A 62 4.96 7.66 0.97
C GLY A 62 4.72 6.30 1.62
N GLY A 63 5.76 5.64 2.13
CA GLY A 63 5.64 4.38 2.86
C GLY A 63 4.84 4.52 4.16
N VAL A 64 5.16 5.54 4.98
CA VAL A 64 4.46 5.81 6.25
C VAL A 64 2.99 6.11 6.00
N LEU A 65 2.68 7.01 5.06
CA LEU A 65 1.31 7.37 4.76
C LEU A 65 0.53 6.19 4.15
N SER A 66 1.15 5.38 3.29
CA SER A 66 0.51 4.16 2.77
C SER A 66 0.09 3.20 3.88
N PHE A 67 0.92 3.06 4.92
CA PHE A 67 0.57 2.27 6.10
C PHE A 67 -0.61 2.87 6.88
N VAL A 68 -0.58 4.18 7.14
CA VAL A 68 -1.67 4.88 7.86
C VAL A 68 -2.98 4.78 7.10
N TYR A 69 -2.98 5.06 5.79
CA TYR A 69 -4.17 4.96 4.95
C TYR A 69 -4.67 3.52 4.83
N GLY A 70 -3.78 2.53 4.72
CA GLY A 70 -4.15 1.12 4.74
C GLY A 70 -4.82 0.70 6.06
N PHE A 71 -4.31 1.20 7.19
CA PHE A 71 -4.91 0.96 8.50
C PHE A 71 -6.31 1.60 8.62
N VAL A 72 -6.45 2.87 8.22
CA VAL A 72 -7.74 3.58 8.21
C VAL A 72 -8.74 2.87 7.30
N GLY A 73 -8.32 2.52 6.07
CA GLY A 73 -9.16 1.79 5.12
C GLY A 73 -9.61 0.43 5.66
N SER A 74 -8.71 -0.30 6.34
CA SER A 74 -9.05 -1.56 7.01
C SER A 74 -10.09 -1.36 8.12
N LEU A 75 -9.92 -0.36 8.99
CA LEU A 75 -10.90 -0.05 10.03
C LEU A 75 -12.27 0.28 9.44
N VAL A 76 -12.31 1.17 8.45
CA VAL A 76 -13.53 1.56 7.75
C VAL A 76 -14.22 0.34 7.12
N PHE A 77 -13.46 -0.50 6.42
CA PHE A 77 -13.98 -1.73 5.81
C PHE A 77 -14.58 -2.67 6.86
N HIS A 78 -13.88 -2.91 7.98
CA HIS A 78 -14.39 -3.77 9.04
C HIS A 78 -15.63 -3.17 9.73
N SER A 79 -15.70 -1.85 9.90
CA SER A 79 -16.89 -1.18 10.44
C SER A 79 -18.10 -1.33 9.50
N PHE A 80 -17.92 -1.15 8.20
CA PHE A 80 -19.01 -1.34 7.22
C PHE A 80 -19.40 -2.81 7.06
N HIS A 81 -18.43 -3.71 6.98
CA HIS A 81 -18.70 -5.15 6.88
C HIS A 81 -19.39 -5.67 8.16
N GLY A 82 -18.95 -5.22 9.33
CA GLY A 82 -19.58 -5.54 10.61
C GLY A 82 -20.96 -4.92 10.81
N ALA A 83 -21.32 -3.87 10.06
CA ALA A 83 -22.65 -3.26 10.08
C ALA A 83 -23.60 -3.85 9.02
N CYS A 84 -23.08 -4.21 7.84
CA CYS A 84 -23.87 -4.68 6.70
C CYS A 84 -24.01 -6.22 6.66
N CYS A 85 -23.00 -6.96 7.12
CA CYS A 85 -22.94 -8.42 7.04
C CYS A 85 -22.96 -9.10 8.41
N GLN A 86 -23.68 -8.55 9.40
CA GLN A 86 -24.13 -9.34 10.56
C GLN A 86 -25.11 -10.43 10.11
N ALA A 87 -24.61 -11.44 9.38
CA ALA A 87 -25.18 -12.77 9.46
C ALA A 87 -25.00 -13.19 10.92
N LYS A 88 -26.13 -13.17 11.62
CA LYS A 88 -26.39 -13.56 13.01
C LYS A 88 -25.25 -14.30 13.73
N LYS A 89 -24.93 -13.78 14.92
CA LYS A 89 -24.19 -14.46 16.00
C LYS A 89 -24.51 -15.95 16.10
#